data_AF-A0A3N5T4A3-F1
#
_entry.id   AF-A0A3N5T4A3-F1
#
_cell.length_a   1.000
_cell.length_b   1.000
_cell.length_c   1.000
_cell.angle_alpha   90.00
_cell.angle_beta   90.00
_cell.angle_gamma   90.00
#
_symmetry.space_group_name_H-M   'P 1'
#
loop_
_entity.id
_entity.type
_entity.pdbx_description
1 polymer ?
#
loop_
_entity_poly.entity_id
_entity_poly.type
_entity_poly.pdbx_seq_one_letter_code
_entity_poly.pdbx_strand_id
1 'polypeptide(L)'
;MGVGVMKITQRSENGVIVFVLEGRIDSEGAVQLDDTLRHAIETGDAKLILDMTDVQYMNSAALRTLADIISTTREKGGDLKLAALQPKVRRVLQIVGFDRFSSIHDTLQAALADFA
;
A
#
# COMPACT_ATOMS: atom_id res chain seq x y z
N MET A 1 -1.17 25.86 -8.96
CA MET A 1 -0.71 24.50 -9.34
C MET A 1 -1.31 23.58 -8.30
N GLY A 2 -2.33 22.79 -8.65
CA GLY A 2 -3.06 22.00 -7.67
C GLY A 2 -2.20 20.82 -7.22
N VAL A 3 -1.72 20.87 -5.99
CA VAL A 3 -1.15 19.71 -5.30
C VAL A 3 -2.30 18.74 -5.11
N GLY A 4 -2.27 17.60 -5.79
CA GLY A 4 -3.32 16.58 -5.68
C GLY A 4 -3.14 15.86 -4.35
N VAL A 5 -3.90 16.25 -3.34
CA VAL A 5 -3.86 15.65 -2.00
C VAL A 5 -4.22 14.17 -2.11
N MET A 6 -3.36 13.31 -1.56
CA MET A 6 -3.67 11.89 -1.44
C MET A 6 -4.76 11.69 -0.39
N LYS A 7 -5.79 10.92 -0.73
CA LYS A 7 -6.83 10.54 0.23
C LYS A 7 -6.64 9.09 0.63
N ILE A 8 -6.66 8.85 1.93
CA ILE A 8 -6.62 7.52 2.52
C ILE A 8 -7.91 7.31 3.29
N THR A 9 -8.61 6.21 3.02
CA THR A 9 -9.68 5.73 3.88
C THR A 9 -9.35 4.33 4.37
N GLN A 10 -9.73 4.01 5.60
CA GLN A 10 -9.45 2.71 6.21
C GLN A 10 -10.75 1.99 6.54
N ARG A 11 -10.75 0.68 6.39
CA ARG A 11 -11.82 -0.21 6.85
C ARG A 11 -11.26 -1.56 7.26
N SER A 12 -11.96 -2.26 8.16
CA SER A 12 -11.59 -3.60 8.57
C SER A 12 -12.47 -4.63 7.87
N GLU A 13 -11.86 -5.65 7.27
CA GLU A 13 -12.54 -6.77 6.62
C GLU A 13 -11.86 -8.07 7.05
N ASN A 14 -12.60 -9.00 7.68
CA ASN A 14 -12.09 -10.33 8.08
C ASN A 14 -10.79 -10.30 8.92
N GLY A 15 -10.61 -9.30 9.79
CA GLY A 15 -9.39 -9.15 10.60
C GLY A 15 -8.17 -8.65 9.81
N VAL A 16 -8.39 -8.09 8.62
CA VAL A 16 -7.40 -7.40 7.79
C VAL A 16 -7.82 -5.93 7.67
N ILE A 17 -6.89 -5.00 7.80
CA ILE A 17 -7.16 -3.59 7.52
C ILE A 17 -6.91 -3.30 6.04
N VAL A 18 -7.92 -2.76 5.38
CA VAL A 18 -7.86 -2.31 4.00
C VAL A 18 -7.76 -0.79 3.97
N PHE A 19 -6.68 -0.27 3.41
CA PHE A 19 -6.50 1.14 3.09
C PHE A 19 -6.83 1.37 1.63
N VAL A 20 -7.86 2.16 1.35
CA VAL A 20 -8.21 2.59 0.01
C VAL A 20 -7.51 3.92 -0.27
N LEU A 21 -6.66 3.90 -1.29
CA LEU A 21 -5.84 5.03 -1.69
C LEU A 21 -6.38 5.66 -2.97
N GLU A 22 -6.63 6.97 -2.92
CA GLU A 22 -7.09 7.73 -4.08
C GLU A 22 -6.11 8.86 -4.41
N GLY A 23 -5.80 9.01 -5.70
CA GLY A 23 -4.97 10.11 -6.21
C GLY A 23 -3.54 9.70 -6.56
N ARG A 24 -2.56 10.33 -5.91
CA ARG A 24 -1.13 10.21 -6.26
C ARG A 24 -0.30 10.01 -4.99
N ILE A 25 0.71 9.15 -5.08
CA ILE A 25 1.69 8.96 -4.00
C ILE A 25 3.00 9.61 -4.47
N ASP A 26 3.13 10.90 -4.23
CA ASP A 26 4.38 11.64 -4.39
C ASP A 26 5.10 11.75 -3.04
N SER A 27 6.01 12.72 -2.88
CA SER A 27 6.76 12.87 -1.64
C SER A 27 5.87 13.22 -0.43
N GLU A 28 4.83 14.05 -0.63
CA GLU A 28 3.91 14.42 0.45
C GLU A 28 2.96 13.25 0.75
N GLY A 29 2.42 12.63 -0.31
CA GLY A 29 1.60 11.42 -0.16
C GLY A 29 2.36 10.27 0.52
N ALA A 30 3.65 10.11 0.23
CA ALA A 30 4.48 9.09 0.87
C ALA A 30 4.61 9.31 2.39
N VAL A 31 4.81 10.55 2.84
CA VAL A 31 4.87 10.87 4.28
C VAL A 31 3.53 10.55 4.96
N GLN A 32 2.42 10.99 4.36
CA GLN A 32 1.09 10.72 4.89
C GLN A 32 0.78 9.21 4.96
N LEU A 33 1.22 8.44 3.94
CA LEU A 33 1.06 6.99 3.92
C LEU A 33 1.89 6.32 5.01
N ASP A 34 3.15 6.76 5.21
CA ASP A 34 4.03 6.24 6.26
C ASP A 34 3.43 6.44 7.65
N ASP A 35 3.00 7.66 7.96
CA ASP A 35 2.39 7.98 9.27
C ASP A 35 1.14 7.12 9.53
N THR A 36 0.27 6.99 8.52
CA THR A 36 -0.99 6.24 8.65
C THR A 36 -0.73 4.76 8.87
N LEU A 37 0.14 4.15 8.05
CA LEU A 37 0.41 2.71 8.15
C LEU A 37 1.19 2.38 9.42
N ARG A 38 2.17 3.19 9.82
CA ARG A 38 2.89 3.00 11.08
C ARG A 38 1.95 3.03 12.28
N HIS A 39 1.01 3.97 12.31
CA HIS A 39 0.02 4.03 13.37
C HIS A 39 -0.79 2.74 13.47
N ALA A 40 -1.28 2.19 12.34
CA ALA A 40 -2.01 0.93 12.33
C ALA A 40 -1.15 -0.28 12.76
N ILE A 41 0.12 -0.30 12.36
CA ILE A 41 1.09 -1.33 12.76
C ILE A 41 1.40 -1.24 14.26
N GLU A 42 1.31 -0.06 14.87
CA GLU A 42 1.47 0.14 16.32
C GLU A 42 0.22 -0.23 17.12
N THR A 43 -0.98 -0.06 16.57
CA THR A 43 -2.24 -0.45 17.21
C THR A 43 -2.47 -1.97 17.23
N GLY A 44 -1.57 -2.74 16.62
CA GLY A 44 -1.56 -4.21 16.67
C GLY A 44 -2.04 -4.88 15.38
N ASP A 45 -2.38 -4.11 14.35
CA ASP A 45 -2.86 -4.64 13.08
C ASP A 45 -1.67 -4.99 12.19
N ALA A 46 -1.42 -6.30 12.06
CA ALA A 46 -0.29 -6.83 11.31
C ALA A 46 -0.70 -7.28 9.88
N LYS A 47 -1.99 -7.37 9.56
CA LYS A 47 -2.48 -7.80 8.24
C LYS A 47 -3.08 -6.61 7.51
N LEU A 48 -2.34 -6.08 6.54
CA LEU A 48 -2.70 -4.83 5.87
C LEU A 48 -2.81 -5.04 4.35
N ILE A 49 -3.76 -4.36 3.71
CA ILE A 49 -3.89 -4.29 2.26
C ILE A 49 -3.98 -2.83 1.82
N LEU A 50 -3.25 -2.46 0.77
CA LEU A 50 -3.45 -1.21 0.04
C LEU A 50 -4.26 -1.49 -1.22
N ASP A 51 -5.48 -0.97 -1.27
CA ASP A 51 -6.28 -0.92 -2.49
C ASP A 51 -5.83 0.29 -3.31
N MET A 52 -5.19 0.01 -4.44
CA MET A 52 -4.57 0.99 -5.32
C MET A 52 -5.40 1.27 -6.58
N THR A 53 -6.68 0.91 -6.57
CA THR A 53 -7.60 1.08 -7.72
C THR A 53 -7.57 2.51 -8.25
N ASP A 54 -7.55 3.51 -7.37
CA ASP A 54 -7.60 4.93 -7.74
C ASP A 54 -6.23 5.64 -7.64
N VAL A 55 -5.14 4.88 -7.55
CA VAL A 55 -3.78 5.43 -7.55
C VAL A 55 -3.23 5.53 -8.97
N GLN A 56 -3.07 6.77 -9.44
CA GLN A 56 -2.68 7.03 -10.83
C GLN A 56 -1.17 7.24 -11.01
N TYR A 57 -0.44 7.44 -9.92
CA TYR A 57 0.98 7.81 -9.96
C TYR A 57 1.71 7.47 -8.66
N MET A 58 2.96 7.05 -8.82
CA MET A 58 3.94 6.90 -7.74
C MET A 58 5.32 7.37 -8.18
N ASN A 59 6.12 7.88 -7.24
CA ASN A 59 7.53 8.22 -7.45
C ASN A 59 8.48 7.33 -6.62
N SER A 60 9.78 7.63 -6.66
CA SER A 60 10.81 6.91 -5.90
C SER A 60 10.63 7.00 -4.39
N ALA A 61 10.12 8.13 -3.87
CA ALA A 61 9.86 8.29 -2.44
C ALA A 61 8.78 7.32 -1.98
N ALA A 62 7.66 7.24 -2.72
CA ALA A 62 6.58 6.29 -2.45
C ALA A 62 7.07 4.83 -2.46
N LEU A 63 7.89 4.46 -3.44
CA LEU A 63 8.45 3.11 -3.52
C LEU A 63 9.34 2.75 -2.32
N ARG A 64 10.19 3.69 -1.88
CA ARG A 64 11.05 3.50 -0.70
C ARG A 64 10.20 3.35 0.56
N THR A 65 9.25 4.26 0.76
CA THR A 65 8.32 4.22 1.89
C THR A 65 7.57 2.88 1.95
N LEU A 66 7.03 2.40 0.82
CA LEU A 66 6.36 1.09 0.80
C LEU A 66 7.31 -0.06 1.14
N ALA A 67 8.54 -0.05 0.64
CA ALA A 67 9.52 -1.09 0.98
C ALA A 67 9.81 -1.13 2.48
N ASP A 68 10.04 0.05 3.08
CA ASP A 68 10.34 0.18 4.50
C ASP A 68 9.15 -0.30 5.37
N ILE A 69 7.93 0.09 5.01
CA ILE A 69 6.72 -0.32 5.74
C ILE A 69 6.48 -1.83 5.62
N ILE A 70 6.60 -2.42 4.42
CA ILE A 70 6.48 -3.88 4.24
C ILE A 70 7.45 -4.61 5.17
N SER A 71 8.70 -4.16 5.23
CA SER A 71 9.70 -4.74 6.13
C SER A 71 9.27 -4.64 7.59
N THR A 72 8.86 -3.45 8.04
CA THR A 72 8.40 -3.21 9.41
C THR A 72 7.15 -4.05 9.77
N THR A 73 6.18 -4.17 8.86
CA THR A 73 4.97 -4.98 9.11
C THR A 73 5.33 -6.46 9.27
N ARG A 74 6.26 -6.97 8.44
CA ARG A 74 6.75 -8.36 8.52
C ARG A 74 7.54 -8.64 9.79
N GLU A 75 8.35 -7.70 10.24
CA GLU A 75 9.07 -7.80 11.52
C GLU A 75 8.11 -7.94 12.72
N LYS A 76 6.90 -7.37 12.62
CA LYS A 76 5.84 -7.55 13.63
C LYS A 76 4.97 -8.80 13.43
N GLY A 77 5.38 -9.73 12.57
CA GLY A 77 4.65 -10.99 12.30
C GLY A 77 3.46 -10.83 11.36
N GLY A 78 3.42 -9.71 10.62
CA GLY A 78 2.38 -9.36 9.66
C GLY A 78 2.79 -9.44 8.20
N ASP A 79 1.97 -8.86 7.33
CA ASP A 79 2.35 -8.53 5.96
C ASP A 79 1.54 -7.33 5.44
N LEU A 80 2.10 -6.65 4.44
CA LEU A 80 1.42 -5.59 3.68
C LEU A 80 1.33 -6.03 2.22
N LYS A 81 0.10 -6.13 1.70
CA LYS A 81 -0.17 -6.55 0.33
C LYS A 81 -0.73 -5.39 -0.50
N LEU A 82 -0.43 -5.38 -1.79
CA LEU A 82 -0.96 -4.38 -2.73
C LEU A 82 -2.02 -5.03 -3.60
N ALA A 83 -3.13 -4.33 -3.83
CA ALA A 83 -4.24 -4.82 -4.62
C ALA A 83 -4.66 -3.83 -5.71
N ALA A 84 -5.17 -4.35 -6.83
CA ALA A 84 -5.84 -3.57 -7.87
C ALA A 84 -5.00 -2.41 -8.47
N LEU A 85 -3.70 -2.65 -8.66
CA LEU A 85 -2.80 -1.64 -9.21
C LEU A 85 -3.18 -1.25 -10.64
N GLN A 86 -3.25 0.05 -10.89
CA GLN A 86 -3.36 0.61 -12.23
C GLN A 86 -2.17 0.17 -13.12
N PRO A 87 -2.37 -0.09 -14.43
CA PRO A 87 -1.33 -0.62 -15.32
C PRO A 87 -0.02 0.18 -15.31
N LYS A 88 -0.11 1.51 -15.24
CA LYS A 88 1.05 2.41 -15.18
C LYS A 88 1.85 2.21 -13.90
N VAL A 89 1.18 2.14 -12.76
CA VAL A 89 1.80 1.93 -11.44
C VAL A 89 2.44 0.54 -11.39
N ARG A 90 1.70 -0.50 -11.81
CA ARG A 90 2.22 -1.87 -11.93
C ARG A 90 3.48 -1.93 -12.78
N ARG A 91 3.51 -1.26 -13.93
CA ARG A 91 4.68 -1.24 -14.80
C ARG A 91 5.90 -0.62 -14.13
N VAL A 92 5.72 0.47 -13.39
CA VAL A 92 6.81 1.11 -12.62
C VAL A 92 7.37 0.13 -11.58
N LEU A 93 6.48 -0.53 -10.82
CA LEU A 93 6.87 -1.52 -9.79
C LEU A 93 7.64 -2.70 -10.40
N GLN A 94 7.20 -3.22 -11.55
CA GLN A 94 7.91 -4.29 -12.26
C GLN A 94 9.30 -3.87 -12.75
N ILE A 95 9.45 -2.64 -13.26
CA ILE A 95 10.74 -2.14 -13.74
C ILE A 95 11.76 -2.08 -12.60
N VAL A 96 11.34 -1.66 -11.41
CA VAL A 96 12.21 -1.61 -10.22
C VAL A 96 12.31 -2.98 -9.51
N GLY A 97 11.59 -4.00 -9.98
CA GLY A 97 11.56 -5.33 -9.40
C GLY A 97 10.82 -5.42 -8.06
N PHE A 98 9.97 -4.43 -7.74
CA PHE A 98 9.27 -4.34 -6.45
C PHE A 98 8.31 -5.50 -6.21
N ASP A 99 7.78 -6.06 -7.29
CA ASP A 99 6.94 -7.26 -7.34
C ASP A 99 7.63 -8.52 -6.80
N ARG A 100 8.96 -8.51 -6.66
CA ARG A 100 9.72 -9.63 -6.06
C ARG A 100 9.71 -9.61 -4.53
N PHE A 101 9.50 -8.45 -3.93
CA PHE A 101 9.55 -8.26 -2.47
C PHE A 101 8.15 -8.09 -1.86
N SER A 102 7.18 -7.67 -2.68
CA SER A 102 5.81 -7.37 -2.26
C SER A 102 4.81 -8.35 -2.86
N SER A 103 3.76 -8.65 -2.10
CA SER A 103 2.63 -9.45 -2.57
C SER A 103 1.66 -8.52 -3.32
N ILE A 104 1.60 -8.67 -4.64
CA ILE A 104 0.76 -7.85 -5.52
C ILE A 104 -0.34 -8.71 -6.12
N HIS A 105 -1.59 -8.27 -5.94
CA HIS A 105 -2.77 -8.97 -6.44
C HIS A 105 -3.58 -8.09 -7.41
N ASP A 106 -4.27 -8.74 -8.34
CA ASP A 106 -5.07 -8.03 -9.34
C ASP A 106 -6.38 -7.46 -8.77
N THR A 107 -6.88 -8.02 -7.68
CA THR A 107 -8.11 -7.57 -7.01
C THR A 107 -7.95 -7.56 -5.50
N LEU A 108 -8.78 -6.75 -4.82
CA LEU A 108 -8.85 -6.72 -3.36
C LEU A 108 -9.24 -8.11 -2.80
N GLN A 109 -10.18 -8.80 -3.43
CA GLN A 109 -10.62 -10.13 -3.01
C GLN A 109 -9.49 -11.15 -3.06
N ALA A 110 -8.63 -11.10 -4.09
CA ALA A 110 -7.47 -11.98 -4.17
C ALA A 110 -6.46 -11.70 -3.05
N ALA A 111 -6.22 -10.43 -2.71
CA ALA A 111 -5.34 -10.06 -1.60
C ALA A 111 -5.90 -10.49 -0.23
N LEU A 112 -7.22 -10.37 -0.02
CA LEU A 112 -7.89 -10.83 1.19
C LEU A 112 -7.80 -12.35 1.33
N ALA A 113 -8.03 -13.09 0.24
CA ALA A 113 -7.94 -14.55 0.23
C ALA A 113 -6.52 -15.06 0.54
N ASP A 114 -5.49 -14.31 0.18
CA ASP A 114 -4.09 -14.67 0.46
C ASP A 114 -3.72 -14.53 1.95
N PHE A 115 -4.55 -13.88 2.77
CA PHE A 115 -4.38 -13.79 4.24
C PHE A 115 -5.19 -14.85 5.02
N ALA A 116 -6.09 -15.56 4.32
CA ALA A 116 -7.00 -16.55 4.87
C ALA A 116 -6.31 -17.88 5.16
#